data_AF-B0EC74-F1
#
_entry.id   AF-B0EC74-F1
#
_cell.length_a   1.000
_cell.length_b   1.000
_cell.length_c   1.000
_cell.angle_alpha   90.00
_cell.angle_beta   90.00
_cell.angle_gamma   90.00
#
_symmetry.space_group_name_H-M   'P 1'
#
loop_
_entity.id
_entity.type
_entity.pdbx_description
1 polymer ?
#
loop_
_entity_poly.entity_id
_entity_poly.type
_entity_poly.pdbx_seq_one_letter_code
_entity_poly.pdbx_strand_id
1 'polypeptide(L)'
;MQGTQALLQWCKQNTAGYKDVNVTNFHYSWKNGLAFCALIHSFHPEAIDFNSLSKDNMEKNLELAFSTAEKLGVPRLLDVEDFVLLEKPEQFSIITYLGVMYQMFQLKGGSVADENKRVEEEKKKEENTKKPVVVAQPYSSASKPPPRPINRNNQPLSKSSGSTENTPIILKKKVTVQKQQLEVCAKCGQTLNGNVLEALGRKYHQQCFGCTICSRKLGASFVTVDNQPYCETCGKKIWVQKQAKKKAEEQQKLNSQEEEKKIIEAQKALEEKQKKEKEEFERKQREEKEKGKRRWLRKKKEKMKD
;
A
#
# COMPACT_ATOMS: atom_id res chain seq x y z
N MET A 1 1.93 -12.27 -23.08
CA MET A 1 1.24 -12.66 -21.82
C MET A 1 1.62 -14.06 -21.30
N GLN A 2 2.42 -14.88 -22.02
CA GLN A 2 2.77 -16.24 -21.56
C GLN A 2 3.71 -16.27 -20.33
N GLY A 3 4.62 -15.30 -20.19
CA GLY A 3 5.59 -15.27 -19.09
C GLY A 3 4.99 -15.11 -17.69
N THR A 4 3.94 -14.28 -17.54
CA THR A 4 3.28 -14.04 -16.25
C THR A 4 2.52 -15.28 -15.76
N GLN A 5 1.91 -16.04 -16.67
CA GLN A 5 1.24 -17.30 -16.32
C GLN A 5 2.25 -18.38 -15.91
N ALA A 6 3.38 -18.48 -16.60
CA ALA A 6 4.48 -19.38 -16.22
C ALA A 6 5.04 -19.03 -14.83
N LEU A 7 5.26 -17.74 -14.54
CA LEU A 7 5.72 -17.29 -13.22
C LEU A 7 4.69 -17.62 -12.13
N LEU A 8 3.39 -17.44 -12.40
CA LEU A 8 2.34 -17.77 -11.44
C LEU A 8 2.33 -19.26 -11.14
N GLN A 9 2.48 -20.07 -12.18
CA GLN A 9 2.54 -21.52 -12.06
C GLN A 9 3.77 -21.96 -11.25
N TRP A 10 4.93 -21.36 -11.49
CA TRP A 10 6.14 -21.61 -10.70
C TRP A 10 5.93 -21.26 -9.22
N CYS A 11 5.33 -20.10 -8.93
CA CYS A 11 5.02 -19.72 -7.55
C CYS A 11 4.08 -20.74 -6.89
N LYS A 12 3.02 -21.18 -7.59
CA LYS A 12 2.08 -22.19 -7.10
C LYS A 12 2.76 -23.52 -6.80
N GLN A 13 3.63 -24.00 -7.68
CA GLN A 13 4.32 -25.27 -7.52
C GLN A 13 5.24 -25.25 -6.28
N ASN A 14 5.99 -24.17 -6.09
CA ASN A 14 6.96 -24.07 -4.99
C ASN A 14 6.32 -23.70 -3.64
N THR A 15 5.06 -23.24 -3.64
CA THR A 15 4.31 -22.94 -2.41
C THR A 15 3.19 -23.92 -2.12
N ALA A 16 3.08 -25.01 -2.91
CA ALA A 16 2.08 -26.04 -2.70
C ALA A 16 2.29 -26.76 -1.35
N GLY A 17 1.21 -26.95 -0.59
CA GLY A 17 1.24 -27.67 0.69
C GLY A 17 1.56 -26.80 1.92
N TYR A 18 1.91 -25.53 1.75
CA TYR A 18 2.14 -24.61 2.86
C TYR A 18 0.82 -24.17 3.50
N LYS A 19 0.75 -24.22 4.83
CA LYS A 19 -0.41 -23.79 5.61
C LYS A 19 -0.69 -22.31 5.38
N ASP A 20 -1.98 -21.96 5.21
CA ASP A 20 -2.46 -20.58 5.01
C ASP A 20 -1.87 -19.85 3.78
N VAL A 21 -1.28 -20.59 2.83
CA VAL A 21 -0.73 -20.05 1.58
C VAL A 21 -1.54 -20.55 0.38
N ASN A 22 -2.10 -19.61 -0.40
CA ASN A 22 -2.78 -19.91 -1.66
C ASN A 22 -2.48 -18.83 -2.71
N VAL A 23 -1.60 -19.17 -3.65
CA VAL A 23 -1.15 -18.25 -4.70
C VAL A 23 -2.07 -18.34 -5.92
N THR A 24 -2.96 -17.35 -6.10
CA THR A 24 -3.89 -17.29 -7.24
C THR A 24 -3.68 -16.05 -8.11
N ASN A 25 -2.97 -15.05 -7.59
CA ASN A 25 -2.75 -13.76 -8.24
C ASN A 25 -1.42 -13.15 -7.78
N PHE A 26 -1.08 -11.98 -8.33
CA PHE A 26 0.11 -11.20 -7.98
C PHE A 26 -0.23 -9.96 -7.16
N HIS A 27 -1.24 -10.04 -6.30
CA HIS A 27 -1.58 -8.97 -5.37
C HIS A 27 -1.94 -9.51 -3.98
N TYR A 28 -3.18 -9.95 -3.77
CA TYR A 28 -3.70 -10.32 -2.45
C TYR A 28 -3.07 -11.61 -1.92
N SER A 29 -2.72 -12.54 -2.80
CA SER A 29 -2.04 -13.79 -2.40
C SER A 29 -0.69 -13.55 -1.72
N TRP A 30 -0.09 -12.38 -1.90
CA TRP A 30 1.23 -12.03 -1.37
C TRP A 30 1.14 -11.03 -0.21
N LYS A 31 -0.06 -10.56 0.11
CA LYS A 31 -0.30 -9.42 1.00
C LYS A 31 0.15 -9.65 2.43
N ASN A 32 -0.05 -10.86 2.95
CA ASN A 32 0.27 -11.21 4.33
C ASN A 32 1.72 -11.70 4.52
N GLY A 33 2.54 -11.68 3.47
CA GLY A 33 3.94 -12.11 3.50
C GLY A 33 4.18 -13.62 3.46
N LEU A 34 3.19 -14.46 3.80
CA LEU A 34 3.40 -15.92 3.91
C LEU A 34 3.79 -16.56 2.58
N ALA A 35 3.25 -16.10 1.45
CA ALA A 35 3.63 -16.63 0.14
C ALA A 35 5.11 -16.35 -0.20
N PHE A 36 5.67 -15.20 0.22
CA PHE A 36 7.09 -14.92 0.06
C PHE A 36 7.94 -15.81 0.96
N CYS A 37 7.56 -15.95 2.24
CA CYS A 37 8.24 -16.85 3.17
C CYS A 37 8.24 -18.30 2.69
N ALA A 38 7.09 -18.81 2.23
CA ALA A 38 6.95 -20.17 1.73
C ALA A 38 7.83 -20.41 0.50
N LEU A 39 7.87 -19.43 -0.42
CA LEU A 39 8.68 -19.52 -1.61
C LEU A 39 10.18 -19.58 -1.27
N ILE A 40 10.66 -18.75 -0.35
CA ILE A 40 12.06 -18.80 0.11
C ILE A 40 12.35 -20.12 0.82
N HIS A 41 11.48 -20.54 1.75
CA HIS A 41 11.62 -21.79 2.50
C HIS A 41 11.65 -23.03 1.58
N SER A 42 10.97 -22.99 0.43
CA SER A 42 10.99 -24.10 -0.53
C SER A 42 12.37 -24.37 -1.16
N PHE A 43 13.22 -23.35 -1.25
CA PHE A 43 14.61 -23.46 -1.75
C PHE A 43 15.64 -23.49 -0.63
N HIS A 44 15.35 -22.82 0.49
CA HIS A 44 16.23 -22.68 1.65
C HIS A 44 15.45 -22.93 2.95
N PRO A 45 15.15 -24.21 3.29
CA PRO A 45 14.38 -24.54 4.49
C PRO A 45 15.03 -24.05 5.79
N GLU A 46 16.36 -23.96 5.82
CA GLU A 46 17.14 -23.48 6.95
C GLU A 46 17.00 -21.97 7.22
N ALA A 47 16.53 -21.20 6.23
CA ALA A 47 16.51 -19.75 6.30
C ALA A 47 15.30 -19.19 7.04
N ILE A 48 14.19 -19.92 7.10
CA ILE A 48 12.92 -19.46 7.68
C ILE A 48 12.24 -20.61 8.44
N ASP A 49 11.98 -20.47 9.74
CA ASP A 49 11.08 -21.40 10.43
C ASP A 49 9.61 -21.09 10.08
N PHE A 50 9.12 -21.70 8.99
CA PHE A 50 7.78 -21.40 8.47
C PHE A 50 6.66 -21.78 9.45
N ASN A 51 6.83 -22.85 10.24
CA ASN A 51 5.78 -23.35 11.13
C ASN A 51 5.45 -22.39 12.28
N SER A 52 6.39 -21.49 12.61
CA SER A 52 6.19 -20.44 13.61
C SER A 52 5.38 -19.23 13.10
N LEU A 53 5.16 -19.13 11.78
CA LEU A 53 4.55 -17.94 11.17
C LEU A 53 3.02 -17.95 11.27
N SER A 54 2.43 -16.76 11.31
CA SER A 54 0.97 -16.55 11.31
C SER A 54 0.56 -15.50 10.28
N LYS A 55 -0.60 -15.70 9.64
CA LYS A 55 -1.20 -14.77 8.68
C LYS A 55 -1.54 -13.39 9.26
N ASP A 56 -1.69 -13.30 10.58
CA ASP A 56 -2.07 -12.06 11.27
C ASP A 56 -0.89 -11.09 11.39
N ASN A 57 0.36 -11.58 11.30
CA ASN A 57 1.57 -10.80 11.47
C ASN A 57 2.18 -10.34 10.14
N MET A 58 1.40 -9.65 9.31
CA MET A 58 1.79 -9.34 7.92
C MET A 58 3.12 -8.58 7.81
N GLU A 59 3.33 -7.54 8.61
CA GLU A 59 4.51 -6.68 8.57
C GLU A 59 5.77 -7.49 8.92
N LYS A 60 5.70 -8.31 9.97
CA LYS A 60 6.79 -9.19 10.37
C LYS A 60 7.12 -10.24 9.33
N ASN A 61 6.10 -10.86 8.72
CA ASN A 61 6.30 -11.86 7.67
C ASN A 61 6.98 -11.25 6.44
N LEU A 62 6.54 -10.05 6.02
CA LEU A 62 7.13 -9.35 4.88
C LEU A 62 8.57 -8.92 5.15
N GLU A 63 8.84 -8.34 6.32
CA GLU A 63 10.20 -7.94 6.70
C GLU A 63 11.14 -9.16 6.78
N LEU A 64 10.66 -10.27 7.37
CA LEU A 64 11.41 -11.51 7.42
C LEU A 64 11.72 -12.04 6.01
N ALA A 65 10.71 -12.10 5.14
CA ALA A 65 10.90 -12.59 3.78
C ALA A 65 11.90 -11.73 2.99
N PHE A 66 11.74 -10.41 2.99
CA PHE A 66 12.59 -9.52 2.19
C PHE A 66 14.02 -9.44 2.73
N SER A 67 14.20 -9.38 4.06
CA SER A 67 15.54 -9.41 4.66
C SER A 67 16.25 -10.75 4.45
N THR A 68 15.51 -11.86 4.45
CA THR A 68 16.07 -13.19 4.16
C THR A 68 16.44 -13.34 2.69
N ALA A 69 15.58 -12.91 1.78
CA ALA A 69 15.86 -12.91 0.34
C ALA A 69 17.10 -12.05 0.00
N GLU A 70 17.26 -10.90 0.67
CA GLU A 70 18.43 -10.03 0.52
C GLU A 70 19.73 -10.71 0.94
N LYS A 71 19.73 -11.44 2.06
CA LYS A 71 20.88 -12.26 2.49
C LYS A 71 21.21 -13.36 1.47
N LEU A 72 20.22 -13.86 0.75
CA LEU A 72 20.37 -14.83 -0.34
C LEU A 72 20.72 -14.16 -1.70
N GLY A 73 20.95 -12.84 -1.69
CA GLY A 73 21.41 -12.08 -2.86
C GLY A 73 20.30 -11.48 -3.72
N VAL A 74 19.01 -11.64 -3.37
CA VAL A 74 17.91 -11.02 -4.10
C VAL A 74 17.84 -9.52 -3.73
N PRO A 75 17.98 -8.58 -4.67
CA PRO A 75 17.90 -7.15 -4.36
C PRO A 75 16.53 -6.78 -3.81
N ARG A 76 16.48 -6.01 -2.73
CA ARG A 76 15.24 -5.58 -2.09
C ARG A 76 14.51 -4.53 -2.93
N LEU A 77 13.57 -4.98 -3.79
CA LEU A 77 12.79 -4.11 -4.70
C LEU A 77 11.42 -3.69 -4.12
N LEU A 78 10.98 -4.36 -3.06
CA LEU A 78 9.69 -4.12 -2.44
C LEU A 78 9.87 -3.51 -1.06
N ASP A 79 9.00 -2.56 -0.74
CA ASP A 79 8.92 -1.93 0.57
C ASP A 79 7.78 -2.54 1.38
N VAL A 80 8.04 -2.90 2.64
CA VAL A 80 7.03 -3.46 3.55
C VAL A 80 5.91 -2.46 3.76
N GLU A 81 6.25 -1.17 3.83
CA GLU A 81 5.26 -0.10 3.98
C GLU A 81 4.23 -0.11 2.85
N ASP A 82 4.65 -0.25 1.58
CA ASP A 82 3.69 -0.28 0.47
C ASP A 82 2.69 -1.46 0.61
N PHE A 83 3.07 -2.55 1.29
CA PHE A 83 2.19 -3.68 1.59
C PHE A 83 1.34 -3.51 2.84
N VAL A 84 1.76 -2.79 3.87
CA VAL A 84 0.87 -2.58 5.03
C VAL A 84 -0.21 -1.54 4.71
N LEU A 85 0.13 -0.58 3.85
CA LEU A 85 -0.60 0.69 3.83
C LEU A 85 -1.57 0.79 2.65
N LEU A 86 -1.27 0.12 1.53
CA LEU A 86 -2.20 0.00 0.42
C LEU A 86 -3.24 -1.08 0.71
N GLU A 87 -4.46 -0.95 0.22
CA GLU A 87 -5.42 -2.06 0.31
C GLU A 87 -4.98 -3.22 -0.59
N LYS A 88 -4.67 -2.89 -1.85
CA LYS A 88 -4.17 -3.81 -2.86
C LYS A 88 -2.71 -3.48 -3.19
N PRO A 89 -1.75 -4.41 -2.99
CA PRO A 89 -0.38 -4.18 -3.40
C PRO A 89 -0.27 -4.17 -4.94
N GLU A 90 0.70 -3.44 -5.46
CA GLU A 90 0.87 -3.21 -6.89
C GLU A 90 1.40 -4.48 -7.59
N GLN A 91 0.71 -4.90 -8.63
CA GLN A 91 0.92 -6.21 -9.26
C GLN A 91 2.21 -6.28 -10.07
N PHE A 92 2.56 -5.22 -10.82
CA PHE A 92 3.77 -5.22 -11.65
C PHE A 92 5.04 -5.25 -10.80
N SER A 93 5.03 -4.60 -9.63
CA SER A 93 6.11 -4.62 -8.64
C SER A 93 6.32 -6.03 -8.09
N ILE A 94 5.23 -6.72 -7.70
CA ILE A 94 5.29 -8.11 -7.24
C ILE A 94 5.81 -9.03 -8.34
N ILE A 95 5.30 -8.91 -9.57
CA ILE A 95 5.76 -9.71 -10.72
C ILE A 95 7.25 -9.50 -10.97
N THR A 96 7.70 -8.25 -10.93
CA THR A 96 9.12 -7.91 -11.16
C THR A 96 10.00 -8.54 -10.10
N TYR A 97 9.64 -8.40 -8.83
CA TYR A 97 10.40 -8.97 -7.71
C TYR A 97 10.43 -10.50 -7.76
N LEU A 98 9.29 -11.15 -8.02
CA LEU A 98 9.22 -12.61 -8.19
C LEU A 98 10.02 -13.10 -9.41
N GLY A 99 10.05 -12.32 -10.48
CA GLY A 99 10.89 -12.62 -11.64
C GLY A 99 12.38 -12.62 -11.29
N VAL A 100 12.83 -11.69 -10.45
CA VAL A 100 14.21 -11.68 -9.93
C VAL A 100 14.46 -12.87 -9.00
N MET A 101 13.53 -13.19 -8.09
CA MET A 101 13.66 -14.38 -7.23
C MET A 101 13.72 -15.68 -8.04
N TYR A 102 12.89 -15.80 -9.08
CA TYR A 102 12.94 -16.92 -10.02
C TYR A 102 14.33 -17.07 -10.64
N GLN A 103 14.91 -15.99 -11.15
CA GLN A 103 16.25 -16.02 -11.72
C GLN A 103 17.31 -16.42 -10.69
N MET A 104 17.22 -15.93 -9.46
CA MET A 104 18.21 -16.22 -8.43
C MET A 104 18.12 -17.66 -7.90
N PHE A 105 16.91 -18.19 -7.67
CA PHE A 105 16.74 -19.53 -7.12
C PHE A 105 16.80 -20.63 -8.18
N GLN A 106 16.25 -20.42 -9.37
CA GLN A 106 16.24 -21.45 -10.43
C GLN A 106 17.52 -21.47 -11.27
N LEU A 107 18.10 -20.32 -11.61
CA LEU A 107 19.24 -20.28 -12.55
C LEU A 107 20.60 -20.40 -11.87
N LYS A 108 20.70 -20.04 -10.58
CA LYS A 108 21.95 -20.18 -9.81
C LYS A 108 21.94 -21.34 -8.81
N GLY A 109 20.77 -21.93 -8.53
CA GLY A 109 20.59 -23.06 -7.62
C GLY A 109 20.51 -24.44 -8.28
N GLY A 110 20.76 -24.54 -9.60
CA GLY A 110 20.66 -25.79 -10.35
C GLY A 110 21.73 -26.82 -9.94
N SER A 111 21.35 -27.76 -9.07
CA SER A 111 22.03 -29.06 -8.96
C SER A 111 21.77 -29.90 -10.23
N VAL A 112 22.69 -30.81 -10.52
CA VAL A 112 22.90 -31.62 -11.75
C VAL A 112 21.69 -32.49 -12.20
N ALA A 113 20.54 -32.43 -11.52
CA ALA A 113 19.39 -33.28 -11.81
C ALA A 113 18.43 -32.75 -12.90
N ASP A 114 18.38 -31.44 -13.16
CA ASP A 114 17.37 -30.84 -14.05
C ASP A 114 17.78 -30.75 -15.53
N GLU A 115 19.06 -30.95 -15.86
CA GLU A 115 19.54 -30.95 -17.25
C GLU A 115 18.93 -32.11 -18.07
N ASN A 116 18.72 -33.27 -17.44
CA ASN A 116 18.24 -34.48 -18.13
C ASN A 116 16.75 -34.44 -18.50
N LYS A 117 15.94 -33.57 -17.88
CA LYS A 117 14.51 -33.46 -18.21
C LYS A 117 14.24 -32.53 -19.39
N ARG A 118 15.11 -31.54 -19.61
CA ARG A 118 14.97 -30.55 -20.68
C ARG A 118 15.47 -31.07 -22.03
N VAL A 119 16.44 -31.99 -22.03
CA VAL A 119 17.03 -32.56 -23.26
C VAL A 119 16.13 -33.62 -23.92
N GLU A 120 15.27 -34.32 -23.17
CA GLU A 120 14.37 -35.34 -23.73
C GLU A 120 13.14 -34.77 -24.47
N GLU A 121 12.67 -33.57 -24.10
CA GLU A 121 11.53 -32.94 -24.78
C GLU A 121 11.91 -32.23 -26.09
N GLU A 122 13.16 -31.77 -26.23
CA GLU A 122 13.64 -31.12 -27.47
C GLU A 122 14.04 -32.13 -28.56
N LYS A 123 14.47 -33.35 -28.18
CA LYS A 123 14.90 -34.40 -29.13
C LYS A 123 13.78 -35.02 -29.97
N LYS A 124 12.50 -34.80 -29.64
CA LYS A 124 11.35 -35.31 -30.42
C LYS A 124 10.88 -34.40 -31.53
N LYS A 125 11.43 -33.18 -31.67
CA LYS A 125 11.00 -32.23 -32.70
C LYS A 125 11.96 -32.10 -33.89
N GLU A 126 13.13 -32.74 -33.84
CA GLU A 126 14.20 -32.55 -34.84
C GLU A 126 14.45 -33.78 -35.73
N GLU A 127 13.44 -34.65 -35.90
CA GLU A 127 13.47 -35.75 -36.88
C GLU A 127 12.41 -35.57 -37.98
N ASN A 128 12.22 -34.34 -38.48
CA ASN A 128 11.61 -34.18 -39.80
C ASN A 128 12.01 -32.84 -40.44
N THR A 129 13.19 -32.78 -41.06
CA THR A 129 13.45 -32.16 -42.38
C THR A 129 14.95 -32.03 -42.60
N LYS A 130 15.51 -32.97 -43.37
CA LYS A 130 16.92 -32.96 -43.80
C LYS A 130 17.06 -32.29 -45.18
N LYS A 131 18.08 -31.42 -45.27
CA LYS A 131 18.98 -31.08 -46.41
C LYS A 131 18.61 -29.88 -47.33
N PRO A 132 19.61 -29.26 -48.01
CA PRO A 132 21.04 -29.12 -47.67
C PRO A 132 21.68 -27.72 -47.93
N VAL A 133 22.66 -27.41 -47.08
CA VAL A 133 24.01 -26.84 -47.31
C VAL A 133 24.28 -26.03 -48.61
N VAL A 134 24.74 -24.78 -48.43
CA VAL A 134 25.89 -24.23 -49.17
C VAL A 134 26.80 -23.43 -48.22
N VAL A 135 28.09 -23.73 -48.32
CA VAL A 135 29.21 -23.25 -47.51
C VAL A 135 29.79 -21.98 -48.13
N ALA A 136 30.09 -20.96 -47.30
CA ALA A 136 31.26 -20.09 -47.47
C ALA A 136 31.52 -19.24 -46.20
N GLN A 137 32.69 -19.43 -45.59
CA GLN A 137 33.40 -18.47 -44.73
C GLN A 137 34.56 -17.87 -45.56
N PRO A 138 35.42 -16.94 -45.07
CA PRO A 138 35.32 -15.99 -43.95
C PRO A 138 35.70 -14.54 -44.35
N TYR A 139 35.38 -13.53 -43.53
CA TYR A 139 36.28 -12.37 -43.38
C TYR A 139 36.07 -11.66 -42.04
N SER A 140 37.22 -11.29 -41.47
CA SER A 140 37.48 -10.46 -40.31
C SER A 140 37.19 -8.96 -40.56
N SER A 141 36.72 -8.22 -39.55
CA SER A 141 37.34 -6.99 -39.02
C SER A 141 36.38 -6.14 -38.17
N ALA A 142 36.97 -5.50 -37.16
CA ALA A 142 36.37 -4.59 -36.18
C ALA A 142 35.85 -3.27 -36.76
N SER A 143 34.90 -2.62 -36.07
CA SER A 143 34.70 -1.16 -36.09
C SER A 143 33.89 -0.62 -34.89
N LYS A 144 34.32 0.56 -34.42
CA LYS A 144 33.92 1.35 -33.24
C LYS A 144 32.61 2.16 -33.42
N PRO A 145 32.03 2.72 -32.33
CA PRO A 145 30.86 3.63 -32.40
C PRO A 145 31.22 5.10 -32.77
N PRO A 146 30.26 5.90 -33.30
CA PRO A 146 30.49 7.30 -33.72
C PRO A 146 30.23 8.37 -32.62
N PRO A 147 30.69 9.63 -32.81
CA PRO A 147 30.84 10.64 -31.76
C PRO A 147 29.74 11.73 -31.67
N ARG A 148 29.86 12.52 -30.60
CA ARG A 148 29.10 13.68 -30.09
C ARG A 148 29.24 14.96 -30.96
N PRO A 149 28.29 15.93 -30.92
CA PRO A 149 28.56 17.30 -31.39
C PRO A 149 28.94 18.27 -30.24
N ILE A 150 29.94 19.11 -30.51
CA ILE A 150 30.40 20.29 -29.73
C ILE A 150 30.40 21.50 -30.67
N ASN A 151 29.93 22.66 -30.21
CA ASN A 151 30.48 24.00 -30.53
C ASN A 151 29.85 25.00 -29.52
N ARG A 152 30.52 25.68 -28.57
CA ARG A 152 31.71 26.54 -28.50
C ARG A 152 31.51 27.91 -29.17
N ASN A 153 31.41 28.96 -28.36
CA ASN A 153 32.28 30.14 -28.47
C ASN A 153 32.23 31.05 -27.24
N ASN A 154 33.37 31.71 -27.01
CA ASN A 154 33.93 32.26 -25.79
C ASN A 154 33.86 33.81 -25.74
N GLN A 155 33.53 34.36 -24.54
CA GLN A 155 34.12 35.53 -23.81
C GLN A 155 34.19 36.96 -24.43
N PRO A 156 34.50 38.05 -23.65
CA PRO A 156 34.64 38.20 -22.19
C PRO A 156 34.01 39.46 -21.53
N LEU A 157 34.20 39.56 -20.20
CA LEU A 157 33.90 40.64 -19.24
C LEU A 157 34.41 42.05 -19.62
N SER A 158 33.73 43.09 -19.13
CA SER A 158 34.36 44.35 -18.71
C SER A 158 33.75 44.91 -17.41
N LYS A 159 34.64 45.44 -16.56
CA LYS A 159 34.41 46.23 -15.33
C LYS A 159 34.57 47.72 -15.69
N SER A 160 33.87 48.64 -15.02
CA SER A 160 34.50 49.83 -14.38
C SER A 160 33.48 50.76 -13.70
N SER A 161 33.99 51.42 -12.66
CA SER A 161 33.44 52.32 -11.65
C SER A 161 33.60 53.82 -11.97
N GLY A 162 32.89 54.68 -11.22
CA GLY A 162 33.18 56.13 -11.00
C GLY A 162 32.00 57.05 -11.34
N SER A 163 31.17 57.55 -10.39
CA SER A 163 31.32 58.72 -9.48
C SER A 163 31.29 60.10 -10.18
N THR A 164 30.25 60.92 -9.91
CA THR A 164 30.30 62.30 -9.33
C THR A 164 28.93 63.02 -9.44
N GLU A 165 28.38 63.34 -8.25
CA GLU A 165 27.77 64.58 -7.78
C GLU A 165 26.80 65.50 -8.59
N ASN A 166 25.74 65.88 -7.85
CA ASN A 166 25.03 67.16 -7.73
C ASN A 166 23.74 67.49 -8.55
N THR A 167 22.65 67.52 -7.77
CA THR A 167 21.27 68.08 -7.85
C THR A 167 21.13 69.57 -8.24
N PRO A 168 19.90 70.17 -8.36
CA PRO A 168 18.53 69.63 -8.53
C PRO A 168 17.63 70.42 -9.55
N ILE A 169 16.53 69.83 -10.04
CA ILE A 169 15.30 70.60 -10.37
C ILE A 169 14.06 69.81 -9.91
N ILE A 170 13.28 70.47 -9.04
CA ILE A 170 11.99 70.07 -8.50
C ILE A 170 10.96 69.91 -9.62
N LEU A 171 10.36 68.74 -9.78
CA LEU A 171 9.00 68.61 -10.34
C LEU A 171 8.20 67.63 -9.49
N LYS A 172 7.37 68.24 -8.64
CA LYS A 172 6.36 67.60 -7.79
C LYS A 172 5.48 66.68 -8.64
N LYS A 173 5.56 65.38 -8.45
CA LYS A 173 4.47 64.47 -8.81
C LYS A 173 4.09 63.63 -7.60
N LYS A 174 2.83 63.78 -7.23
CA LYS A 174 2.15 63.12 -6.10
C LYS A 174 2.38 61.61 -6.20
N VAL A 175 3.08 61.04 -5.22
CA VAL A 175 3.13 59.59 -5.02
C VAL A 175 1.76 59.17 -4.51
N THR A 176 0.92 58.67 -5.41
CA THR A 176 -0.24 57.88 -5.02
C THR A 176 0.30 56.58 -4.44
N VAL A 177 0.22 56.43 -3.11
CA VAL A 177 0.50 55.15 -2.43
C VAL A 177 -0.59 54.17 -2.85
N GLN A 178 -0.40 53.52 -4.00
CA GLN A 178 -1.17 52.34 -4.35
C GLN A 178 -0.73 51.26 -3.36
N LYS A 179 -1.71 50.72 -2.62
CA LYS A 179 -1.55 49.61 -1.68
C LYS A 179 -1.03 48.38 -2.44
N GLN A 180 0.28 48.30 -2.66
CA GLN A 180 0.93 47.13 -3.23
C GLN A 180 0.81 46.01 -2.20
N GLN A 181 -0.03 45.04 -2.50
CA GLN A 181 -0.13 43.79 -1.75
C GLN A 181 1.22 43.08 -1.90
N LEU A 182 2.08 43.22 -0.90
CA LEU A 182 3.41 42.60 -0.88
C LEU A 182 3.20 41.08 -0.83
N GLU A 183 3.52 40.40 -1.93
CA GLU A 183 3.44 38.95 -2.03
C GLU A 183 4.41 38.32 -1.02
N VAL A 184 3.92 37.41 -0.17
CA VAL A 184 4.70 36.75 0.89
C VAL A 184 4.88 35.26 0.61
N CYS A 185 5.98 34.69 1.11
CA CYS A 185 6.27 33.28 0.97
C CYS A 185 5.34 32.44 1.85
N ALA A 186 4.67 31.45 1.26
CA ALA A 186 3.76 30.55 1.96
C ALA A 186 4.43 29.60 2.98
N LYS A 187 5.76 29.50 3.01
CA LYS A 187 6.51 28.69 4.00
C LYS A 187 7.00 29.52 5.19
N CYS A 188 7.69 30.63 4.94
CA CYS A 188 8.34 31.42 6.00
C CYS A 188 7.60 32.72 6.35
N GLY A 189 6.58 33.11 5.58
CA GLY A 189 5.79 34.33 5.81
C GLY A 189 6.51 35.64 5.45
N GLN A 190 7.77 35.59 5.01
CA GLN A 190 8.54 36.78 4.63
C GLN A 190 8.21 37.25 3.21
N THR A 191 8.45 38.54 2.92
CA THR A 191 8.22 39.13 1.59
C THR A 191 9.07 38.45 0.51
N LEU A 192 8.50 38.34 -0.69
CA LEU A 192 9.16 37.75 -1.84
C LEU A 192 9.93 38.81 -2.62
N ASN A 193 11.26 38.71 -2.61
CA ASN A 193 12.16 39.60 -3.35
C ASN A 193 12.94 38.78 -4.38
N GLY A 194 12.96 39.21 -5.65
CA GLY A 194 13.70 38.51 -6.72
C GLY A 194 12.95 37.32 -7.32
N ASN A 195 13.65 36.20 -7.59
CA ASN A 195 13.07 35.03 -8.25
C ASN A 195 12.10 34.28 -7.32
N VAL A 196 10.84 34.22 -7.73
CA VAL A 196 9.74 33.58 -6.99
C VAL A 196 9.35 32.27 -7.67
N LEU A 197 9.14 31.22 -6.87
CA LEU A 197 8.54 29.98 -7.34
C LEU A 197 7.04 29.98 -7.03
N GLU A 198 6.22 29.74 -8.04
CA GLU A 198 4.78 29.57 -7.88
C GLU A 198 4.41 28.08 -8.01
N ALA A 199 3.77 27.54 -6.99
CA ALA A 199 3.34 26.15 -6.94
C ALA A 199 2.08 26.02 -6.08
N LEU A 200 1.12 25.17 -6.49
CA LEU A 200 -0.13 24.92 -5.75
C LEU A 200 -0.94 26.20 -5.47
N GLY A 201 -0.91 27.17 -6.39
CA GLY A 201 -1.56 28.48 -6.23
C GLY A 201 -0.94 29.37 -5.14
N ARG A 202 0.28 29.06 -4.69
CA ARG A 202 1.02 29.80 -3.66
C ARG A 202 2.42 30.14 -4.14
N LYS A 203 2.99 31.21 -3.57
CA LYS A 203 4.34 31.67 -3.91
C LYS A 203 5.34 31.34 -2.80
N TYR A 204 6.54 30.96 -3.19
CA TYR A 204 7.62 30.52 -2.31
C TYR A 204 8.94 31.15 -2.72
N HIS A 205 9.85 31.40 -1.76
CA HIS A 205 11.25 31.59 -2.12
C HIS A 205 11.80 30.30 -2.73
N GLN A 206 12.74 30.43 -3.66
CA GLN A 206 13.39 29.27 -4.30
C GLN A 206 14.02 28.30 -3.29
N GLN A 207 14.53 28.83 -2.17
CA GLN A 207 15.09 28.03 -1.07
C GLN A 207 14.01 27.46 -0.13
N CYS A 208 12.83 28.08 -0.10
CA CYS A 208 11.72 27.69 0.75
C CYS A 208 10.88 26.57 0.12
N PHE A 209 10.90 26.38 -1.20
CA PHE A 209 10.17 25.28 -1.83
C PHE A 209 10.84 23.92 -1.58
N GLY A 210 10.29 23.17 -0.62
CA GLY A 210 10.81 21.88 -0.20
C GLY A 210 9.76 21.10 0.59
N CYS A 211 10.03 19.82 0.84
CA CYS A 211 9.09 18.94 1.55
C CYS A 211 8.74 19.49 2.94
N THR A 212 7.45 19.52 3.27
CA THR A 212 6.98 20.04 4.57
C THR A 212 7.46 19.23 5.78
N ILE A 213 7.80 17.95 5.62
CA ILE A 213 8.34 17.11 6.71
C ILE A 213 9.87 17.21 6.79
N CYS A 214 10.57 16.83 5.72
CA CYS A 214 12.03 16.66 5.76
C CYS A 214 12.81 17.86 5.23
N SER A 215 12.12 18.92 4.77
CA SER A 215 12.72 20.13 4.18
C SER A 215 13.62 19.91 2.95
N ARG A 216 13.69 18.69 2.40
CA ARG A 216 14.43 18.41 1.15
C ARG A 216 13.87 19.26 0.01
N LYS A 217 14.76 19.93 -0.73
CA LYS A 217 14.38 20.71 -1.92
C LYS A 217 13.67 19.81 -2.92
N LEU A 218 12.54 20.29 -3.43
CA LEU A 218 11.72 19.54 -4.39
C LEU A 218 12.01 20.04 -5.81
N GLY A 219 12.22 19.10 -6.72
CA GLY A 219 12.40 19.37 -8.14
C GLY A 219 11.07 19.34 -8.88
N ALA A 220 11.09 18.87 -10.13
CA ALA A 220 9.87 18.72 -10.94
C ALA A 220 8.91 17.61 -10.45
N SER A 221 9.42 16.58 -9.75
CA SER A 221 8.61 15.52 -9.15
C SER A 221 8.40 15.79 -7.65
N PHE A 222 7.16 16.00 -7.24
CA PHE A 222 6.74 16.07 -5.84
C PHE A 222 5.29 15.61 -5.69
N VAL A 223 4.93 15.19 -4.48
CA VAL A 223 3.58 14.76 -4.12
C VAL A 223 2.88 15.88 -3.38
N THR A 224 1.60 16.11 -3.70
CA THR A 224 0.78 17.11 -3.02
C THR A 224 -0.22 16.43 -2.10
N VAL A 225 -0.25 16.82 -0.83
CA VAL A 225 -1.27 16.37 0.14
C VAL A 225 -1.81 17.61 0.87
N ASP A 226 -3.12 17.83 0.86
CA ASP A 226 -3.77 19.04 1.40
C ASP A 226 -3.14 20.36 0.95
N ASN A 227 -2.81 20.49 -0.34
CA ASN A 227 -2.15 21.67 -0.90
C ASN A 227 -0.78 22.00 -0.29
N GLN A 228 -0.10 21.01 0.29
CA GLN A 228 1.27 21.09 0.78
C GLN A 228 2.20 20.18 -0.04
N PRO A 229 3.42 20.61 -0.36
CA PRO A 229 4.36 19.84 -1.16
C PRO A 229 5.20 18.87 -0.30
N TYR A 230 5.31 17.62 -0.74
CA TYR A 230 6.08 16.57 -0.09
C TYR A 230 7.00 15.85 -1.08
N CYS A 231 8.12 15.32 -0.59
CA CYS A 231 8.88 14.36 -1.39
C CYS A 231 8.11 13.04 -1.48
N GLU A 232 8.40 12.21 -2.48
CA GLU A 232 7.71 10.93 -2.70
C GLU A 232 7.65 10.06 -1.44
N THR A 233 8.76 9.93 -0.72
CA THR A 233 8.83 9.15 0.52
C THR A 233 7.96 9.73 1.64
N CYS A 234 8.02 11.04 1.87
CA CYS A 234 7.23 11.67 2.95
C CYS A 234 5.75 11.76 2.58
N GLY A 235 5.43 12.00 1.30
CA GLY A 235 4.07 12.04 0.79
C GLY A 235 3.37 10.68 0.93
N LYS A 236 4.07 9.58 0.60
CA LYS A 236 3.60 8.22 0.87
C LYS A 236 3.26 8.05 2.34
N LYS A 237 4.18 8.36 3.28
CA LYS A 237 3.94 8.21 4.73
C LYS A 237 2.69 8.96 5.22
N ILE A 238 2.45 10.17 4.74
CA ILE A 238 1.26 10.96 5.14
C ILE A 238 -0.02 10.37 4.55
N TRP A 239 0.01 10.06 3.25
CA TRP A 239 -1.15 9.47 2.57
C TRP A 239 -1.61 8.21 3.30
N VAL A 240 -0.64 7.41 3.72
CA VAL A 240 -0.82 6.22 4.52
C VAL A 240 -1.45 6.50 5.88
N GLN A 241 -0.88 7.43 6.65
CA GLN A 241 -1.36 7.73 8.00
C GLN A 241 -2.83 8.16 7.96
N LYS A 242 -3.21 8.90 6.91
CA LYS A 242 -4.60 9.28 6.66
C LYS A 242 -5.50 8.11 6.33
N GLN A 243 -5.06 7.18 5.49
CA GLN A 243 -5.84 5.97 5.18
C GLN A 243 -6.04 5.10 6.42
N ALA A 244 -4.97 4.89 7.21
CA ALA A 244 -5.04 4.14 8.46
C ALA A 244 -6.00 4.79 9.46
N LYS A 245 -5.92 6.13 9.62
CA LYS A 245 -6.84 6.88 10.48
C LYS A 245 -8.30 6.75 10.02
N LYS A 246 -8.55 6.89 8.72
CA LYS A 246 -9.89 6.75 8.15
C LYS A 246 -10.47 5.34 8.39
N LYS A 247 -9.66 4.30 8.18
CA LYS A 247 -10.07 2.91 8.46
C LYS A 247 -10.34 2.68 9.95
N ALA A 248 -9.51 3.22 10.84
CA ALA A 248 -9.72 3.13 12.28
C ALA A 248 -11.02 3.82 12.71
N GLU A 249 -11.29 5.03 12.19
CA GLU A 249 -12.55 5.76 12.43
C GLU A 249 -13.78 5.00 11.91
N GLU A 250 -13.67 4.37 10.74
CA GLU A 250 -14.75 3.55 10.16
C GLU A 250 -14.99 2.27 10.96
N GLN A 251 -13.93 1.57 11.37
CA GLN A 251 -14.02 0.39 12.21
C GLN A 251 -14.62 0.72 13.59
N GLN A 252 -14.25 1.86 14.17
CA GLN A 252 -14.82 2.33 15.43
C GLN A 252 -16.33 2.57 15.31
N LYS A 253 -16.80 3.14 14.19
CA LYS A 253 -18.23 3.31 13.92
C LYS A 253 -18.95 1.98 13.79
N LEU A 254 -18.39 1.03 13.05
CA LEU A 254 -18.95 -0.32 12.91
C LEU A 254 -19.05 -1.04 14.25
N ASN A 255 -18.00 -0.96 15.08
CA ASN A 255 -18.00 -1.56 16.42
C ASN A 255 -19.07 -0.91 17.32
N SER A 256 -19.18 0.42 17.29
CA SER A 256 -20.21 1.15 18.05
C SER A 256 -21.62 0.76 17.63
N GLN A 257 -21.88 0.64 16.32
CA GLN A 257 -23.19 0.20 15.81
C GLN A 257 -23.53 -1.23 16.21
N GLU A 258 -22.54 -2.12 16.21
CA GLU A 258 -22.72 -3.51 16.64
C GLU A 258 -22.98 -3.61 18.15
N GLU A 259 -22.31 -2.80 18.97
CA GLU A 259 -22.59 -2.69 20.41
C GLU A 259 -23.99 -2.15 20.70
N GLU A 260 -24.40 -1.07 20.01
CA GLU A 260 -25.76 -0.53 20.11
C GLU A 260 -26.82 -1.57 19.74
N LYS A 261 -26.58 -2.32 18.64
CA LYS A 261 -27.48 -3.38 18.21
C LYS A 261 -27.63 -4.48 19.26
N LYS A 262 -26.52 -4.90 19.88
CA LYS A 262 -26.55 -5.89 20.98
C LYS A 262 -27.31 -5.39 22.20
N ILE A 263 -27.15 -4.13 22.55
CA ILE A 263 -27.89 -3.52 23.68
C ILE A 263 -29.39 -3.52 23.38
N ILE A 264 -29.80 -3.10 22.18
CA ILE A 264 -31.21 -3.08 21.76
C ILE A 264 -31.81 -4.49 21.78
N GLU A 265 -31.07 -5.48 21.28
CA GLU A 265 -31.51 -6.88 21.27
C GLU A 265 -31.67 -7.44 22.70
N ALA A 266 -30.71 -7.16 23.58
CA ALA A 266 -30.79 -7.55 24.99
C ALA A 266 -31.97 -6.89 25.72
N GLN A 267 -32.23 -5.60 25.45
CA GLN A 267 -33.38 -4.88 26.00
C GLN A 267 -34.71 -5.51 25.56
N LYS A 268 -34.86 -5.82 24.26
CA LYS A 268 -36.05 -6.49 23.74
C LYS A 268 -36.28 -7.86 24.38
N ALA A 269 -35.22 -8.65 24.55
CA ALA A 269 -35.31 -9.95 25.20
C ALA A 269 -35.76 -9.82 26.68
N LEU A 270 -35.28 -8.80 27.39
CA LEU A 270 -35.69 -8.53 28.76
C LEU A 270 -37.16 -8.10 28.85
N GLU A 271 -37.60 -7.20 27.97
CA GLU A 271 -39.01 -6.77 27.89
C GLU A 271 -39.94 -7.95 27.59
N GLU A 272 -39.56 -8.83 26.65
CA GLU A 272 -40.33 -10.04 26.34
C GLU A 272 -40.41 -10.98 27.55
N LYS A 273 -39.31 -11.14 28.29
CA LYS A 273 -39.29 -11.96 29.52
C LYS A 273 -40.22 -11.38 30.58
N GLN A 274 -40.16 -10.06 30.83
CA GLN A 274 -41.04 -9.38 31.77
C GLN A 274 -42.52 -9.50 31.36
N LYS A 275 -42.80 -9.41 30.06
CA LYS A 275 -44.16 -9.61 29.53
C LYS A 275 -44.68 -11.02 29.82
N LYS A 276 -43.87 -12.06 29.56
CA LYS A 276 -44.24 -13.46 29.85
C LYS A 276 -44.47 -13.69 31.34
N GLU A 277 -43.61 -13.14 32.20
CA GLU A 277 -43.77 -13.22 33.66
C GLU A 277 -45.06 -12.54 34.14
N LYS A 278 -45.39 -11.38 33.58
CA LYS A 278 -46.64 -10.66 33.87
C LYS A 278 -47.88 -11.46 33.43
N GLU A 279 -47.87 -11.98 32.21
CA GLU A 279 -48.97 -12.81 31.68
C GLU A 279 -49.17 -14.08 32.51
N GLU A 280 -48.08 -14.72 32.96
CA GLU A 280 -48.14 -15.88 33.84
C GLU A 280 -48.73 -15.53 35.21
N PHE A 281 -48.32 -14.40 35.79
CA PHE A 281 -48.88 -13.92 37.06
C PHE A 281 -50.38 -13.65 36.95
N GLU A 282 -50.81 -12.95 35.90
CA GLU A 282 -52.24 -12.68 35.64
C GLU A 282 -53.05 -13.96 35.43
N ARG A 283 -52.47 -14.95 34.74
CA ARG A 283 -53.08 -16.28 34.58
C ARG A 283 -53.29 -16.98 35.94
N LYS A 284 -52.25 -17.02 36.79
CA LYS A 284 -52.34 -17.60 38.15
C LYS A 284 -53.39 -16.90 39.00
N GLN A 285 -53.49 -15.58 38.94
CA GLN A 285 -54.52 -14.81 39.64
C GLN A 285 -55.94 -15.17 39.17
N ARG A 286 -56.14 -15.35 37.86
CA ARG A 286 -57.43 -15.78 37.30
C ARG A 286 -57.82 -17.18 37.78
N GLU A 287 -56.88 -18.12 37.78
CA GLU A 287 -57.08 -19.49 38.27
C GLU A 287 -57.44 -19.53 39.76
N GLU A 288 -56.76 -18.75 40.60
CA GLU A 288 -57.08 -18.65 42.03
C GLU A 288 -58.47 -18.07 42.30
N LYS A 289 -58.87 -17.02 41.56
CA LYS A 289 -60.24 -16.46 41.64
C LYS A 289 -61.29 -17.50 41.27
N GLU A 290 -61.07 -18.27 40.21
CA GLU A 290 -61.98 -19.34 39.79
C GLU A 290 -62.05 -20.50 40.81
N LYS A 291 -60.91 -20.91 41.38
CA LYS A 291 -60.89 -21.89 42.48
C LYS A 291 -61.67 -21.38 43.70
N GLY A 292 -61.49 -20.12 44.06
CA GLY A 292 -62.23 -19.46 45.14
C GLY A 292 -63.74 -19.48 44.90
N LYS A 293 -64.17 -19.11 43.69
CA LYS A 293 -65.58 -19.15 43.26
C LYS A 293 -66.17 -20.57 43.32
N ARG A 294 -65.44 -21.58 42.84
CA ARG A 294 -65.85 -23.00 42.93
C ARG A 294 -66.00 -23.46 44.38
N ARG A 295 -65.07 -23.06 45.27
CA ARG A 295 -65.12 -23.39 46.70
C ARG A 295 -66.34 -22.77 47.38
N TRP A 296 -66.65 -21.51 47.06
CA TRP A 296 -67.85 -20.81 47.55
C TRP A 296 -69.14 -21.49 47.07
N LEU A 297 -69.23 -21.84 45.78
CA LEU A 297 -70.38 -22.55 45.21
C LEU A 297 -70.62 -23.92 45.87
N ARG A 298 -69.55 -24.67 46.18
CA ARG A 298 -69.64 -25.95 46.89
C ARG A 298 -70.23 -25.76 48.29
N LYS A 299 -69.67 -24.85 49.09
CA LYS A 299 -70.17 -24.52 50.43
C LYS A 299 -71.63 -24.05 50.42
N LYS A 300 -72.02 -23.27 49.41
CA LYS A 300 -73.41 -22.82 49.25
C LYS A 300 -74.37 -23.98 48.96
N LYS A 301 -73.97 -24.95 48.13
CA LYS A 301 -74.78 -26.15 47.84
C LYS A 301 -74.93 -27.05 49.06
N GLU A 302 -73.87 -27.21 49.86
CA GLU A 302 -73.93 -27.97 51.13
C GLU A 302 -74.93 -27.34 52.09
N LYS A 303 -74.88 -26.02 52.31
CA LYS A 303 -75.83 -25.30 53.18
C LYS A 303 -77.30 -25.30 52.74
N MET A 304 -77.61 -25.63 51.49
CA MET A 304 -79.00 -25.71 51.00
C MET A 304 -79.57 -27.14 51.07
N LYS A 305 -78.78 -28.12 51.54
CA LYS A 305 -79.22 -29.51 51.73
C LYS A 305 -79.60 -29.84 53.19
N ASP A 306 -79.19 -28.99 54.13
CA ASP A 306 -79.57 -29.02 55.55
C ASP A 306 -80.82 -28.15 55.77
#